data_AF-A0A6M5YBG2-F1
#
_entry.id   AF-A0A6M5YBG2-F1
#
_cell.length_a   1.000
_cell.length_b   1.000
_cell.length_c   1.000
_cell.angle_alpha   90.00
_cell.angle_beta   90.00
_cell.angle_gamma   90.00
#
_symmetry.space_group_name_H-M   'P 1'
#
loop_
_entity.id
_entity.type
_entity.pdbx_description
1 polymer ?
#
loop_
_entity_poly.entity_id
_entity_poly.type
_entity_poly.pdbx_seq_one_letter_code
_entity_poly.pdbx_strand_id
1 'polypeptide(L)'
;MLINFTSSQKAGSIVHIQNSKGKDILTFVPVKNYQSVAFSSPSRATSSTYDIYVGGSSTGAVTNGLYQNGTYTAGTKNNIFTISSITTNVGSGTR
;
A
#
# COMPACT_ATOMS: atom_id res chain seq x y z
N MET A 1 -0.09 1.00 -9.67
CA MET A 1 -1.28 1.34 -8.88
C MET A 1 -0.93 2.57 -8.07
N LEU A 2 -1.85 3.53 -8.00
CA LEU A 2 -1.74 4.72 -7.16
C LEU A 2 -2.90 4.67 -6.18
N ILE A 3 -2.58 4.68 -4.90
CA ILE A 3 -3.54 4.68 -3.79
C ILE A 3 -3.59 6.11 -3.28
N ASN A 4 -4.77 6.71 -3.19
CA ASN A 4 -4.97 8.03 -2.59
C ASN A 4 -5.83 7.88 -1.34
N PHE A 5 -5.34 8.39 -0.21
CA PHE A 5 -6.07 8.44 1.05
C PHE A 5 -6.89 9.73 1.11
N THR A 6 -8.08 9.64 1.72
CA THR A 6 -8.96 10.80 1.93
C THR A 6 -8.34 11.85 2.84
N SER A 7 -7.44 11.44 3.73
CA SER A 7 -6.68 12.31 4.64
C SER A 7 -5.20 11.94 4.66
N SER A 8 -4.36 12.93 4.98
CA SER A 8 -2.92 12.73 5.15
C SER A 8 -2.65 11.80 6.33
N GLN A 9 -1.92 10.73 6.07
CA GLN A 9 -1.45 9.79 7.07
C GLN A 9 -0.12 10.28 7.66
N LYS A 10 0.05 10.09 8.96
CA LYS A 10 1.26 10.53 9.68
C LYS A 10 2.47 9.66 9.29
N ALA A 11 3.65 10.26 9.35
CA ALA A 11 4.92 9.54 9.34
C ALA A 11 4.91 8.45 10.42
N GLY A 12 5.44 7.27 10.10
CA GLY A 12 5.43 6.12 10.99
C GLY A 12 4.16 5.26 10.89
N SER A 13 3.09 5.72 10.24
CA SER A 13 1.90 4.89 10.00
C SER A 13 2.19 3.86 8.91
N ILE A 14 2.27 2.58 9.29
CA ILE A 14 2.46 1.47 8.37
C ILE A 14 1.33 1.43 7.33
N VAL A 15 1.66 1.19 6.08
CA VAL A 15 0.74 0.81 5.01
C VAL A 15 1.02 -0.66 4.66
N HIS A 16 -0.01 -1.49 4.76
CA HIS A 16 0.06 -2.89 4.43
C HIS A 16 -0.92 -3.21 3.29
N ILE A 17 -0.43 -3.94 2.30
CA ILE A 17 -1.17 -4.38 1.13
C ILE A 17 -1.09 -5.90 1.09
N GLN A 18 -2.25 -6.54 1.10
CA GLN A 18 -2.39 -7.97 0.89
C GLN A 18 -3.35 -8.24 -0.28
N ASN A 19 -3.20 -9.40 -0.91
CA ASN A 19 -4.19 -9.84 -1.89
C ASN A 19 -5.43 -10.46 -1.22
N SER A 20 -6.47 -10.74 -1.99
CA SER A 20 -7.69 -11.43 -1.52
C SER A 20 -7.46 -12.83 -0.93
N LYS A 21 -6.28 -13.42 -1.13
CA LYS A 21 -5.86 -14.70 -0.55
C LYS A 21 -5.09 -14.54 0.76
N GLY A 22 -4.96 -13.31 1.29
CA GLY A 22 -4.20 -13.00 2.49
C GLY A 22 -2.69 -13.06 2.33
N LYS A 23 -2.17 -13.10 1.09
CA LYS A 23 -0.73 -13.03 0.84
C LYS A 23 -0.25 -11.59 1.01
N ASP A 24 0.77 -11.39 1.83
CA ASP A 24 1.50 -10.12 1.95
C ASP A 24 2.12 -9.76 0.59
N ILE A 25 1.81 -8.56 0.11
CA ILE A 25 2.35 -7.99 -1.12
C ILE A 25 3.34 -6.88 -0.79
N LEU A 26 3.02 -6.07 0.22
CA LEU A 26 3.83 -4.94 0.66
C LEU A 26 3.47 -4.57 2.09
N THR A 27 4.48 -4.44 2.94
CA THR A 27 4.35 -3.80 4.26
C THR A 27 5.39 -2.69 4.37
N PHE A 28 4.96 -1.43 4.41
CA PHE A 28 5.85 -0.28 4.35
C PHE A 28 5.54 0.76 5.43
N VAL A 29 6.56 1.30 6.08
CA VAL A 29 6.46 2.42 7.00
C VAL A 29 7.11 3.67 6.39
N PRO A 30 6.32 4.62 5.90
CA PRO A 30 6.83 5.89 5.41
C PRO A 30 7.38 6.74 6.56
N VAL A 31 8.56 7.31 6.34
CA VAL A 31 9.25 8.23 7.25
C VAL A 31 8.70 9.66 7.22
N LYS A 32 7.83 9.98 6.26
CA LYS A 32 7.16 11.28 6.12
C LYS A 32 5.66 11.10 6.04
N ASN A 33 4.92 12.15 6.38
CA ASN A 33 3.48 12.19 6.17
C ASN A 33 3.18 11.96 4.68
N TYR A 34 2.17 11.15 4.40
CA TYR A 34 1.84 10.71 3.07
C TYR A 34 0.33 10.73 2.86
N GLN A 35 -0.09 11.10 1.66
CA GLN A 35 -1.50 11.04 1.26
C GLN A 35 -1.71 10.08 0.10
N SER A 36 -0.64 9.72 -0.60
CA SER A 36 -0.71 8.78 -1.71
C SER A 36 0.46 7.82 -1.70
N VAL A 37 0.22 6.61 -2.21
CA VAL A 37 1.21 5.53 -2.33
C VAL A 37 1.17 5.00 -3.76
N ALA A 38 2.29 5.12 -4.45
CA ALA A 38 2.47 4.54 -5.78
C ALA A 38 3.21 3.20 -5.65
N PHE A 39 2.62 2.15 -6.21
CA PHE A 39 3.22 0.82 -6.25
C PHE A 39 3.19 0.25 -7.68
N SER A 40 4.37 -0.07 -8.21
CA SER A 40 4.58 -0.73 -9.50
C SER A 40 5.34 -2.03 -9.26
N SER A 41 4.79 -3.15 -9.74
CA SER A 41 5.46 -4.46 -9.70
C SER A 41 5.25 -5.17 -11.03
N PRO A 42 6.28 -5.78 -11.62
CA PRO A 42 6.19 -6.46 -12.91
C PRO A 42 5.38 -7.76 -12.88
N SER A 43 5.25 -8.42 -11.71
CA SER A 43 4.55 -9.73 -11.61
C SER A 43 3.04 -9.63 -11.40
N ARG A 44 2.45 -8.46 -11.62
CA ARG A 44 1.10 -8.18 -11.11
C ARG A 44 0.04 -8.91 -11.94
N ALA A 45 -0.60 -9.90 -11.33
CA ALA A 45 -1.82 -10.50 -11.83
C ALA A 45 -2.88 -9.41 -12.03
N THR A 46 -3.17 -9.14 -13.30
CA THR A 46 -4.36 -8.43 -13.77
C THR A 46 -5.58 -9.04 -13.05
N SER A 47 -6.52 -8.22 -12.57
CA SER A 47 -7.80 -8.59 -11.92
C SER A 47 -7.83 -9.07 -10.45
N SER A 48 -6.80 -8.82 -9.64
CA SER A 48 -6.87 -9.16 -8.19
C SER A 48 -7.38 -8.01 -7.31
N THR A 49 -8.31 -8.31 -6.40
CA THR A 49 -8.70 -7.43 -5.28
C THR A 49 -7.58 -7.40 -4.25
N TYR A 50 -7.24 -6.20 -3.75
CA TYR A 50 -6.26 -6.04 -2.68
C TYR A 50 -6.91 -5.34 -1.49
N ASP A 51 -6.59 -5.81 -0.30
CA ASP A 51 -6.97 -5.14 0.94
C ASP A 51 -5.81 -4.25 1.39
N ILE A 52 -6.12 -3.00 1.74
CA ILE A 52 -5.16 -2.04 2.24
C ILE A 52 -5.48 -1.73 3.70
N TYR A 53 -4.48 -1.91 4.55
CA TYR A 53 -4.53 -1.60 5.97
C TYR A 53 -3.57 -0.47 6.26
N VAL A 54 -3.96 0.42 7.18
CA VAL A 54 -3.14 1.53 7.63
C VAL A 54 -3.00 1.47 9.15
N GLY A 55 -1.80 1.75 9.65
CA GLY A 55 -1.43 1.57 11.04
C GLY A 55 -1.06 0.12 11.34
N GLY A 56 -1.28 -0.31 12.57
CA GLY A 56 -0.82 -1.62 13.04
C GLY A 56 0.69 -1.65 13.29
N SER A 57 1.23 -2.86 13.42
CA SER A 57 2.63 -3.11 13.74
C SER A 57 3.16 -4.25 12.89
N SER A 58 4.45 -4.24 12.57
CA SER A 58 5.11 -5.38 11.93
C SER A 58 6.34 -5.77 12.73
N THR A 59 6.55 -7.08 12.88
CA THR A 59 7.75 -7.64 13.51
C THR A 59 8.93 -7.82 12.54
N GLY A 60 8.74 -7.44 11.28
CA GLY A 60 9.74 -7.63 10.23
C GLY A 60 10.98 -6.77 10.40
N ALA A 61 12.07 -7.17 9.75
CA ALA A 61 13.23 -6.32 9.59
C ALA A 61 12.87 -5.17 8.64
N VAL A 62 13.02 -3.93 9.10
CA VAL A 62 12.76 -2.75 8.27
C VAL A 62 14.03 -2.35 7.52
N THR A 63 13.96 -2.24 6.20
CA THR A 63 15.04 -1.72 5.35
C THR A 63 14.48 -0.58 4.52
N ASN A 64 14.96 0.65 4.73
CA ASN A 64 14.45 1.86 4.06
C ASN A 64 12.91 2.03 4.19
N GLY A 65 12.33 1.61 5.33
CA GLY A 65 10.89 1.65 5.56
C GLY A 65 10.13 0.43 5.04
N LEU A 66 10.74 -0.48 4.27
CA LEU A 66 10.11 -1.72 3.84
C LEU A 66 10.31 -2.82 4.88
N TYR A 67 9.23 -3.41 5.37
CA TYR A 67 9.29 -4.59 6.22
C TYR A 67 9.47 -5.84 5.38
N GLN A 68 10.46 -6.65 5.73
CA GLN A 68 10.75 -7.93 5.10
C GLN A 68 10.75 -9.05 6.15
N ASN A 69 10.30 -10.24 5.75
CA ASN A 69 10.25 -11.45 6.59
C ASN A 69 9.54 -11.25 7.95
N GLY A 70 8.58 -10.33 8.00
CA GLY A 70 7.82 -10.02 9.20
C GLY A 70 6.41 -10.58 9.16
N THR A 71 5.79 -10.70 10.33
CA THR A 71 4.35 -10.85 10.44
C THR A 71 3.75 -9.47 10.65
N TYR A 72 2.81 -9.09 9.78
CA TYR A 72 2.03 -7.87 9.98
C TYR A 72 0.86 -8.15 10.93
N THR A 73 0.75 -7.35 11.99
CA THR A 73 -0.41 -7.33 12.87
C THR A 73 -1.35 -6.24 12.38
N ALA A 74 -2.52 -6.67 11.90
CA ALA A 74 -3.49 -5.78 11.29
C ALA A 74 -3.92 -4.65 12.24
N GLY A 75 -3.70 -3.41 11.80
CA GLY A 75 -4.32 -2.24 12.39
C GLY A 75 -5.75 -2.06 11.89
N THR A 76 -6.17 -0.80 11.75
CA THR A 76 -7.50 -0.47 11.25
C THR A 76 -7.60 -0.77 9.76
N LYS A 77 -8.59 -1.57 9.36
CA LYS A 77 -8.91 -1.80 7.94
C LYS A 77 -9.44 -0.48 7.37
N ASN A 78 -8.67 0.13 6.47
CA ASN A 78 -8.96 1.48 6.00
C ASN A 78 -9.84 1.44 4.74
N ASN A 79 -9.50 0.62 3.75
CA ASN A 79 -10.31 0.45 2.55
C ASN A 79 -10.05 -0.88 1.85
N ILE A 80 -11.11 -1.41 1.23
CA ILE A 80 -11.01 -2.50 0.24
C ILE A 80 -11.00 -1.80 -1.11
N PHE A 81 -9.92 -1.92 -1.89
CA PHE A 81 -9.90 -1.38 -3.24
C PHE A 81 -9.74 -2.54 -4.23
N THR A 82 -10.80 -2.76 -5.01
CA THR A 82 -10.70 -3.57 -6.22
C THR A 82 -9.94 -2.74 -7.24
N ILE A 83 -8.75 -3.18 -7.63
CA ILE A 83 -7.99 -2.51 -8.70
C ILE A 83 -8.74 -2.74 -10.01
N SER A 84 -9.66 -1.82 -10.31
CA SER A 84 -10.51 -1.85 -11.50
C SER A 84 -9.78 -1.36 -12.75
N SER A 85 -8.61 -0.73 -12.62
CA SER A 85 -7.82 -0.34 -13.77
C SER A 85 -6.30 -0.35 -13.54
N ILE A 86 -5.60 -0.84 -14.55
CA ILE A 86 -4.15 -0.80 -14.79
C ILE A 86 -3.67 0.63 -15.09
N THR A 87 -4.08 1.64 -14.33
CA THR A 87 -3.88 3.02 -14.80
C THR A 87 -2.40 3.42 -14.75
N THR A 88 -1.81 3.47 -15.94
CA THR A 88 -0.75 4.37 -16.38
C THR A 88 -1.30 5.79 -16.35
N ASN A 89 -0.83 6.64 -15.42
CA ASN A 89 -0.96 8.09 -15.58
C ASN A 89 0.25 8.59 -16.35
N VAL A 90 0.11 8.68 -17.67
CA VAL A 90 0.92 9.62 -18.48
C VAL A 90 0.17 10.94 -18.42
N GLY A 91 0.87 12.01 -18.03
CA GLY A 91 0.28 13.27 -17.59
C GLY A 91 -0.74 13.86 -18.56
N SER A 92 -1.83 14.35 -18.02
CA SER A 92 -2.69 15.35 -18.67
C SER A 92 -2.34 16.72 -18.09
N GLY A 93 -1.17 17.21 -18.49
CA GLY A 93 -0.93 18.64 -18.48
C GLY A 93 -1.65 19.25 -19.67
N THR A 94 -2.78 19.90 -19.44
CA THR A 94 -3.24 21.02 -20.28
C THR A 94 -3.98 22.02 -19.40
N ARG A 95 -3.21 23.04 -19.03
CA ARG A 95 -3.52 24.49 -18.98
C ARG A 95 -4.96 24.90 -18.73
#